data_AF-T1CMV4-F1
#
_entry.id   AF-T1CMV4-F1
#
_cell.length_a   1.000
_cell.length_b   1.000
_cell.length_c   1.000
_cell.angle_alpha   90.00
_cell.angle_beta   90.00
_cell.angle_gamma   90.00
#
_symmetry.space_group_name_H-M   'P 1'
#
loop_
_entity.id
_entity.type
_entity.pdbx_description
1 polymer ?
#
loop_
_entity_poly.entity_id
_entity_poly.type
_entity_poly.pdbx_seq_one_letter_code
_entity_poly.pdbx_strand_id
1 'polypeptide(L)'
;DNFCNRWSGGLNFLRHGYSGSEVSIDPRGDVFPCCIKTRMPIGNLLEDDLIAILDSLAREPAFEAISAGHPERMGLAYGWSEARFRAESSTVTPKGAAYANLCIGCDRFHESVLGAVIEAARARRAAQRGCVA
;
A
#
# COMPACT_ATOMS: atom_id res chain seq x y z
N ASP A 1 2.02 5.41 -16.74
CA ASP A 1 2.94 6.13 -15.84
C ASP A 1 3.04 5.35 -14.53
N ASN A 2 4.24 5.18 -13.97
CA ASN A 2 4.45 4.50 -12.69
C ASN A 2 4.72 5.55 -11.62
N PHE A 3 3.64 6.05 -11.02
CA PHE A 3 3.75 7.00 -9.92
C PHE A 3 4.47 6.39 -8.71
N CYS A 4 4.36 5.06 -8.51
CA CYS A 4 4.95 4.41 -7.35
C CYS A 4 6.47 4.43 -7.32
N ASN A 5 7.11 4.52 -8.49
CA ASN A 5 8.56 4.59 -8.62
C ASN A 5 9.11 6.03 -8.56
N ARG A 6 8.50 6.88 -7.75
CA ARG A 6 8.91 8.27 -7.54
C ARG A 6 8.84 8.62 -6.07
N TRP A 7 9.47 9.74 -5.71
CA TRP A 7 9.28 10.34 -4.40
C TRP A 7 7.80 10.70 -4.19
N SER A 8 7.29 10.53 -2.98
CA SER A 8 5.86 10.58 -2.65
C SER A 8 4.96 9.55 -3.38
N GLY A 9 5.56 8.57 -4.05
CA GLY A 9 4.89 7.47 -4.75
C GLY A 9 4.93 6.12 -4.02
N GLY A 10 5.66 6.04 -2.92
CA GLY A 10 5.84 4.82 -2.16
C GLY A 10 7.19 4.15 -2.36
N LEU A 11 8.03 4.67 -3.26
CA LEU A 11 9.45 4.35 -3.26
C LEU A 11 10.04 4.60 -1.87
N ASN A 12 10.71 3.59 -1.32
CA ASN A 12 11.36 3.58 0.00
C ASN A 12 10.44 3.78 1.22
N PHE A 13 9.11 3.68 1.13
CA PHE A 13 8.23 3.99 2.27
C PHE A 13 8.45 3.12 3.52
N LEU A 14 8.96 1.88 3.35
CA LEU A 14 9.31 0.98 4.45
C LEU A 14 10.72 1.21 5.00
N ARG A 15 11.54 2.06 4.36
CA ARG A 15 12.96 2.25 4.72
C ARG A 15 13.13 3.39 5.72
N HIS A 16 12.31 3.40 6.76
CA HIS A 16 12.45 4.37 7.84
C HIS A 16 13.86 4.27 8.47
N GLY A 17 14.39 5.41 8.92
CA GLY A 17 15.80 5.54 9.33
C GLY A 17 16.79 5.87 8.20
N TYR A 18 16.33 5.92 6.94
CA TYR A 18 17.12 6.35 5.79
C TYR A 18 16.50 7.56 5.10
N SER A 19 17.35 8.42 4.52
CA SER A 19 16.89 9.58 3.74
C SER A 19 16.11 9.12 2.50
N GLY A 20 15.02 9.82 2.19
CA GLY A 20 14.12 9.49 1.08
C GLY A 20 13.00 8.50 1.41
N SER A 21 12.87 8.07 2.67
CA SER A 21 11.69 7.32 3.15
C SER A 21 10.52 8.28 3.37
N GLU A 22 9.41 8.06 2.68
CA GLU A 22 8.20 8.89 2.80
C GLU A 22 6.94 8.07 2.91
N VAL A 23 5.97 8.59 3.66
CA VAL A 23 4.58 8.13 3.70
C VAL A 23 3.66 9.32 3.53
N SER A 24 2.44 9.06 3.04
CA SER A 24 1.39 10.07 3.03
C SER A 24 0.49 9.92 4.26
N ILE A 25 0.14 11.03 4.90
CA ILE A 25 -0.77 11.05 6.05
C ILE A 25 -1.88 12.06 5.76
N ASP A 26 -3.14 11.66 5.93
CA ASP A 26 -4.28 12.57 5.78
C ASP A 26 -4.62 13.32 7.09
N PRO A 27 -5.49 14.36 7.05
CA PRO A 27 -5.88 15.10 8.24
C PRO A 27 -6.61 14.29 9.33
N ARG A 28 -7.08 13.07 9.03
CA ARG A 28 -7.70 12.15 10.00
C ARG A 28 -6.69 11.19 10.62
N GLY A 29 -5.41 11.31 10.25
CA GLY A 29 -4.33 10.46 10.73
C GLY A 29 -4.16 9.18 9.92
N ASP A 30 -4.89 8.99 8.82
CA ASP A 30 -4.76 7.79 7.98
C ASP A 30 -3.40 7.79 7.27
N VAL A 31 -2.65 6.69 7.41
CA VAL A 31 -1.32 6.51 6.82
C VAL A 31 -1.43 5.70 5.53
N PHE A 32 -0.77 6.15 4.47
CA PHE A 32 -0.79 5.52 3.16
C PHE A 32 0.63 5.23 2.65
N PRO A 33 0.85 4.07 1.98
CA PRO A 33 2.18 3.64 1.54
C PRO A 33 2.68 4.38 0.29
N CYS A 34 1.82 5.10 -0.42
CA CYS A 34 2.14 5.81 -1.66
C CYS A 34 1.64 7.25 -1.58
N CYS A 35 0.37 7.47 -1.91
CA CYS A 35 -0.30 8.77 -1.80
C CYS A 35 -1.65 8.63 -1.10
N ILE A 36 -2.25 9.75 -0.72
CA ILE A 36 -3.59 9.81 -0.12
C ILE A 36 -4.71 9.22 -1.01
N LYS A 37 -4.45 9.00 -2.30
CA LYS A 37 -5.41 8.37 -3.22
C LYS A 37 -5.35 6.85 -3.20
N THR A 38 -4.40 6.25 -2.49
CA THR A 38 -4.35 4.80 -2.31
C THR A 38 -5.66 4.32 -1.67
N ARG A 39 -6.22 3.23 -2.21
CA ARG A 39 -7.57 2.77 -1.87
C ARG A 39 -7.84 2.56 -0.39
N MET A 40 -6.85 2.08 0.37
CA MET A 40 -6.97 1.77 1.78
C MET A 40 -5.74 2.25 2.57
N PRO A 41 -5.92 2.82 3.76
CA PRO A 41 -4.82 3.16 4.64
C PRO A 41 -4.19 1.89 5.22
N ILE A 42 -2.90 1.96 5.55
CA ILE A 42 -2.14 0.88 6.19
C ILE A 42 -2.19 0.93 7.73
N GLY A 43 -2.67 2.05 8.27
CA GLY A 43 -2.88 2.29 9.69
C GLY A 43 -3.37 3.71 9.95
N ASN A 44 -3.59 4.06 11.21
CA ASN A 44 -4.02 5.40 11.61
C ASN A 44 -3.22 5.85 12.85
N LEU A 45 -2.69 7.09 12.81
CA LEU A 45 -1.83 7.65 13.86
C LEU A 45 -2.56 7.98 15.17
N LEU A 46 -3.89 7.99 15.15
CA LEU A 46 -4.70 8.09 16.37
C LEU A 46 -4.74 6.76 17.15
N GLU A 47 -4.28 5.66 16.54
CA GLU A 47 -4.33 4.32 17.13
C GLU A 47 -2.96 3.69 17.36
N ASP A 48 -2.01 3.96 16.45
CA ASP A 48 -0.70 3.31 16.38
C ASP A 48 0.40 4.35 16.14
N ASP A 49 1.59 4.14 16.72
CA ASP A 49 2.80 4.88 16.34
C ASP A 49 3.17 4.60 14.87
N LEU A 50 3.64 5.62 14.15
CA LEU A 50 3.99 5.49 12.73
C LEU A 50 4.97 4.34 12.46
N ILE A 51 6.03 4.24 13.26
CA ILE A 51 7.05 3.20 13.09
C ILE A 51 6.47 1.80 13.33
N ALA A 52 5.56 1.66 14.31
CA ALA A 52 4.89 0.40 14.56
C ALA A 52 3.99 -0.02 13.39
N ILE A 53 3.32 0.93 12.72
CA ILE A 53 2.57 0.66 11.48
C ILE A 53 3.51 0.12 10.40
N LEU A 54 4.64 0.80 10.15
CA LEU A 54 5.59 0.41 9.10
C LEU A 54 6.24 -0.94 9.39
N ASP A 55 6.73 -1.16 10.61
CA ASP A 55 7.38 -2.42 11.00
C ASP A 55 6.43 -3.62 10.93
N SER A 56 5.14 -3.40 11.23
CA SER A 56 4.13 -4.47 11.13
C SER A 56 3.89 -4.98 9.70
N LEU A 57 4.33 -4.23 8.70
CA LEU A 57 4.17 -4.49 7.27
C LEU A 57 5.50 -4.69 6.53
N ALA A 58 6.64 -4.48 7.19
CA ALA A 58 7.96 -4.49 6.55
C ALA A 58 8.35 -5.83 5.90
N ARG A 59 7.70 -6.93 6.28
CA ARG A 59 7.92 -8.29 5.75
C ARG A 59 6.81 -8.79 4.83
N GLU A 60 5.88 -7.91 4.46
CA GLU A 60 4.77 -8.25 3.58
C GLU A 60 5.21 -8.05 2.11
N PRO A 61 5.30 -9.12 1.30
CA PRO A 61 5.85 -9.04 -0.06
C PRO A 61 5.18 -7.99 -0.95
N ALA A 62 3.88 -7.76 -0.76
CA ALA A 62 3.16 -6.74 -1.53
C ALA A 62 3.63 -5.32 -1.19
N PHE A 63 3.86 -5.04 0.09
CA PHE A 63 4.36 -3.75 0.55
C PHE A 63 5.84 -3.57 0.24
N GLU A 64 6.64 -4.62 0.27
CA GLU A 64 8.03 -4.59 -0.23
C GLU A 64 8.08 -4.21 -1.71
N ALA A 65 7.18 -4.77 -2.54
CA ALA A 65 7.09 -4.43 -3.96
C ALA A 65 6.73 -2.95 -4.19
N ILE A 66 5.79 -2.40 -3.42
CA ILE A 66 5.46 -0.97 -3.45
C ILE A 66 6.68 -0.14 -3.01
N SER A 67 7.33 -0.53 -1.91
CA SER A 67 8.55 0.13 -1.40
C SER A 67 9.71 0.10 -2.40
N ALA A 68 9.75 -0.90 -3.27
CA ALA A 68 10.74 -1.00 -4.34
C ALA A 68 10.35 -0.21 -5.61
N GLY A 69 9.19 0.46 -5.64
CA GLY A 69 8.69 1.16 -6.83
C GLY A 69 8.10 0.24 -7.90
N HIS A 70 7.79 -1.01 -7.56
CA HIS A 70 7.32 -2.05 -8.48
C HIS A 70 5.93 -2.59 -8.11
N PRO A 71 4.86 -1.76 -8.16
CA PRO A 71 3.52 -2.19 -7.78
C PRO A 71 3.02 -3.36 -8.63
N GLU A 72 3.47 -3.52 -9.87
CA GLU A 72 3.11 -4.66 -10.72
C GLU A 72 3.52 -6.03 -10.14
N ARG A 73 4.49 -6.04 -9.21
CA ARG A 73 5.00 -7.24 -8.54
C ARG A 73 4.31 -7.54 -7.21
N MET A 74 3.44 -6.64 -6.71
CA MET A 74 2.85 -6.77 -5.37
C MET A 74 1.97 -8.01 -5.21
N GLY A 75 1.45 -8.54 -6.31
CA GLY A 75 0.59 -9.71 -6.33
C GLY A 75 1.29 -11.06 -6.48
N LEU A 76 2.62 -11.09 -6.68
CA LEU A 76 3.34 -12.33 -7.01
C LEU A 76 3.19 -13.41 -5.92
N ALA A 77 3.28 -13.03 -4.65
CA ALA A 77 3.09 -13.94 -3.51
C ALA A 77 1.63 -14.44 -3.36
N TYR A 78 0.68 -13.79 -4.03
CA TYR A 78 -0.76 -14.02 -3.94
C TYR A 78 -1.35 -14.63 -5.22
N GLY A 79 -0.50 -15.16 -6.10
CA GLY A 79 -0.92 -15.81 -7.34
C GLY A 79 -1.35 -14.84 -8.46
N TRP A 80 -1.09 -13.55 -8.32
CA TRP A 80 -1.21 -12.59 -9.43
C TRP A 80 0.13 -12.49 -10.15
N SER A 81 0.13 -12.75 -11.45
CA SER A 81 1.26 -12.41 -12.31
C SER A 81 1.29 -10.91 -12.61
N GLU A 82 2.45 -10.38 -13.03
CA GLU A 82 2.54 -9.00 -13.53
C GLU A 82 1.61 -8.76 -14.72
N ALA A 83 1.44 -9.77 -15.59
CA ALA A 83 0.52 -9.70 -16.73
C ALA A 83 -0.93 -9.54 -16.26
N ARG A 84 -1.34 -10.28 -15.23
CA ARG A 84 -2.66 -10.11 -14.61
C ARG A 84 -2.78 -8.72 -14.01
N PHE A 85 -1.80 -8.25 -13.23
CA PHE A 85 -1.83 -6.91 -12.63
C PHE A 85 -2.02 -5.82 -13.69
N ARG A 86 -1.28 -5.91 -14.82
CA ARG A 86 -1.39 -4.95 -15.92
C ARG A 86 -2.76 -5.01 -16.61
N ALA A 87 -3.33 -6.20 -16.79
CA ALA A 87 -4.69 -6.35 -17.31
C ALA A 87 -5.72 -5.71 -16.36
N GLU A 88 -5.56 -5.93 -15.06
CA GLU A 88 -6.39 -5.34 -14.01
C GLU A 88 -6.18 -3.82 -13.84
N SER A 89 -5.11 -3.27 -14.42
CA SER A 89 -4.81 -1.83 -14.42
C SER A 89 -5.54 -1.04 -15.50
N SER A 90 -6.55 -1.64 -16.16
CA SER A 90 -7.30 -1.02 -17.27
C SER A 90 -8.77 -0.84 -16.92
N THR A 91 -9.38 0.24 -17.43
CA THR A 91 -10.79 0.59 -17.26
C THR A 91 -11.31 1.38 -18.48
N VAL A 92 -12.60 1.72 -18.45
CA VAL A 92 -13.25 2.59 -19.43
C VAL A 92 -13.65 3.89 -18.73
N THR A 93 -13.30 5.03 -19.32
CA THR A 93 -13.69 6.35 -18.80
C THR A 93 -15.21 6.56 -18.93
N PRO A 94 -15.81 7.51 -18.20
CA PRO A 94 -17.25 7.82 -18.34
C PRO A 94 -17.69 8.21 -19.77
N LYS A 95 -16.75 8.61 -20.64
CA LYS A 95 -16.99 8.93 -22.05
C LYS A 95 -16.82 7.74 -23.00
N GLY A 96 -16.58 6.53 -22.48
CA GLY A 96 -16.40 5.31 -23.27
C GLY A 96 -14.99 5.07 -23.81
N ALA A 97 -14.02 5.95 -23.52
CA ALA A 97 -12.63 5.74 -23.96
C ALA A 97 -11.88 4.77 -23.04
N ALA A 98 -11.05 3.90 -23.61
CA ALA A 98 -10.16 3.03 -22.83
C ALA A 98 -9.10 3.84 -22.07
N TYR A 99 -8.81 3.44 -20.84
CA TYR A 99 -7.81 4.07 -19.98
C TYR A 99 -7.07 3.02 -19.14
N ALA A 100 -5.76 3.19 -18.95
CA ALA A 100 -4.96 2.30 -18.13
C ALA A 100 -3.99 3.07 -17.22
N ASN A 101 -3.92 2.66 -15.96
CA ASN A 101 -3.04 3.22 -14.94
C ASN A 101 -2.77 2.18 -13.85
N LEU A 102 -1.52 2.05 -13.40
CA LEU A 102 -1.13 1.10 -12.35
C LEU A 102 -1.89 1.32 -11.03
N CYS A 103 -2.33 2.56 -10.74
CA CYS A 103 -3.15 2.84 -9.57
C CYS A 103 -4.46 2.03 -9.59
N ILE A 104 -5.06 1.79 -10.76
CA ILE A 104 -6.30 0.99 -10.88
C ILE A 104 -6.03 -0.46 -10.49
N GLY A 105 -4.93 -1.04 -10.96
CA GLY A 105 -4.55 -2.42 -10.59
C GLY A 105 -4.21 -2.52 -9.11
N CYS A 106 -3.52 -1.50 -8.58
CA CYS A 106 -3.22 -1.38 -7.16
C CYS A 106 -4.50 -1.35 -6.31
N ASP A 107 -5.48 -0.54 -6.69
CA ASP A 107 -6.77 -0.42 -5.99
C ASP A 107 -7.53 -1.75 -6.00
N ARG A 108 -7.64 -2.42 -7.15
CA ARG A 108 -8.29 -3.73 -7.27
C ARG A 108 -7.63 -4.79 -6.41
N PHE A 109 -6.30 -4.81 -6.36
CA PHE A 109 -5.57 -5.75 -5.53
C PHE A 109 -5.69 -5.42 -4.04
N HIS A 110 -5.74 -4.13 -3.68
CA HIS A 110 -6.07 -3.74 -2.31
C HIS A 110 -7.43 -4.31 -1.92
N GLU A 111 -8.48 -4.03 -2.69
CA GLU A 111 -9.85 -4.48 -2.40
C GLU A 111 -9.99 -6.00 -2.32
N SER A 112 -9.34 -6.74 -3.23
CA SER A 112 -9.49 -8.19 -3.33
C SER A 112 -8.55 -9.00 -2.46
N VAL A 113 -7.40 -8.43 -2.06
CA VAL A 113 -6.33 -9.17 -1.37
C VAL A 113 -5.82 -8.44 -0.13
N LEU A 114 -5.27 -7.22 -0.27
CA LEU A 114 -4.56 -6.58 0.85
C LEU A 114 -5.44 -6.09 1.99
N GLY A 115 -6.75 -5.90 1.78
CA GLY A 115 -7.66 -5.52 2.86
C GLY A 115 -7.54 -6.46 4.06
N ALA A 116 -7.55 -7.77 3.82
CA ALA A 116 -7.41 -8.76 4.88
C ALA A 116 -6.02 -8.72 5.55
N VAL A 117 -4.96 -8.45 4.78
CA VAL A 117 -3.58 -8.36 5.29
C VAL A 117 -3.41 -7.15 6.20
N ILE A 118 -3.95 -6.00 5.80
CA ILE A 118 -3.93 -4.75 6.56
C ILE A 118 -4.70 -4.92 7.87
N GLU A 119 -5.92 -5.48 7.82
CA GLU A 119 -6.71 -5.73 9.02
C GLU A 119 -6.02 -6.70 9.98
N ALA A 120 -5.39 -7.76 9.47
CA ALA A 120 -4.61 -8.67 10.29
C ALA A 120 -3.40 -7.98 10.94
N ALA A 121 -2.72 -7.05 10.23
CA ALA A 121 -1.64 -6.26 10.80
C ALA A 121 -2.12 -5.32 11.91
N ARG A 122 -3.24 -4.64 11.69
CA ARG A 122 -3.88 -3.78 12.70
C ARG A 122 -4.28 -4.56 13.94
N ALA A 123 -4.90 -5.72 13.78
CA ALA A 123 -5.27 -6.60 14.89
C ALA A 123 -4.04 -7.04 15.71
N ARG A 124 -2.93 -7.38 15.05
CA ARG A 124 -1.66 -7.71 15.74
C ARG A 124 -1.14 -6.54 16.57
N ARG A 125 -1.14 -5.32 16.02
CA ARG A 125 -0.70 -4.13 16.76
C ARG A 125 -1.61 -3.84 17.96
N ALA A 126 -2.93 -3.97 17.78
CA ALA A 126 -3.89 -3.78 18.88
C ALA A 126 -3.68 -4.79 20.02
N ALA A 127 -3.45 -6.06 19.68
CA ALA A 127 -3.16 -7.09 20.68
C ALA A 127 -1.84 -6.82 21.44
N GLN A 128 -0.80 -6.34 20.74
CA GLN A 128 0.46 -5.97 21.38
C GLN A 128 0.28 -4.81 22.36
N ARG A 129 -0.53 -3.80 22.04
CA ARG A 129 -0.85 -2.71 22.99
C ARG A 129 -1.62 -3.21 24.21
N GLY A 130 -2.60 -4.09 24.00
CA GLY A 130 -3.40 -4.67 25.10
C GLY A 130 -2.61 -5.59 26.03
N CYS A 131 -1.49 -6.16 25.56
CA CYS A 131 -0.60 -7.00 26.36
C CYS A 131 0.42 -6.18 27.19
N VAL A 132 0.58 -4.88 26.91
CA VAL A 132 1.55 -3.98 27.58
C VAL A 132 0.89 -3.17 28.71
N ALA A 133 -0.29 -3.60 29.18
CA ALA A 133 -1.00 -3.01 30.32
C ALA A 133 -0.65 -3.71 31.64
#